data_AF-A0A1G2YVU7-F1
#
_entry.id   AF-A0A1G2YVU7-F1
#
_cell.length_a   1.000
_cell.length_b   1.000
_cell.length_c   1.000
_cell.angle_alpha   90.00
_cell.angle_beta   90.00
_cell.angle_gamma   90.00
#
_symmetry.space_group_name_H-M   'P 1'
#
loop_
_entity.id
_entity.type
_entity.pdbx_description
1 polymer ?
#
loop_
_entity_poly.entity_id
_entity_poly.type
_entity_poly.pdbx_seq_one_letter_code
_entity_poly.pdbx_strand_id
1 'polypeptide(L)'
;MPEFGSSRFEREDKQWVDPLETDLSHDKDVVMEQILENIQSTPLGQVLKSIACLPEVRQQKVLRLRRQITEGKYDVTERLEDVLDRVLEDLIA
;
A
#
# COMPACT_ATOMS: atom_id res chain seq x y z
N MET A 1 5.31 21.85 -45.65
CA MET A 1 5.48 22.74 -44.49
C MET A 1 4.64 22.16 -43.36
N PRO A 2 5.19 21.97 -42.16
CA PRO A 2 5.23 20.65 -41.52
C PRO A 2 4.13 20.35 -40.48
N GLU A 3 4.02 19.05 -40.26
CA GLU A 3 3.07 18.25 -39.49
C GLU A 3 3.10 18.49 -37.97
N PHE A 4 1.95 18.23 -37.34
CA PHE A 4 1.74 18.15 -35.90
C PHE A 4 2.71 17.14 -35.23
N GLY A 5 3.56 17.63 -34.35
CA GLY A 5 4.38 16.82 -33.45
C GLY A 5 4.21 17.29 -32.02
N SER A 6 3.06 16.98 -31.41
CA SER A 6 2.85 17.19 -29.98
C SER A 6 3.89 16.36 -29.23
N SER A 7 4.76 17.03 -28.48
CA SER A 7 5.83 16.43 -27.69
C SER A 7 5.30 15.26 -26.87
N ARG A 8 5.76 14.06 -27.24
CA ARG A 8 5.63 12.82 -26.50
C ARG A 8 6.24 13.08 -25.11
N PHE A 9 5.39 13.25 -24.11
CA PHE A 9 5.79 13.19 -22.71
C PHE A 9 6.60 11.91 -22.54
N GLU A 10 7.91 12.04 -22.36
CA GLU A 10 8.77 10.96 -21.89
C GLU A 10 8.38 10.70 -20.44
N ARG A 11 7.32 9.89 -20.27
CA ARG A 11 7.07 9.21 -19.02
C ARG A 11 8.24 8.22 -18.89
N GLU A 12 9.21 8.57 -18.06
CA GLU A 12 10.13 7.60 -17.48
C GLU A 12 9.28 6.61 -16.69
N ASP A 13 8.69 5.63 -17.39
CA ASP A 13 8.19 4.41 -16.79
C ASP A 13 9.43 3.69 -16.25
N LYS A 14 9.85 4.06 -15.04
CA LYS A 14 10.68 3.21 -14.19
C LYS A 14 9.85 1.98 -13.90
N GLN A 15 9.88 1.05 -14.84
CA GLN A 15 9.31 -0.28 -14.73
C GLN A 15 9.81 -0.83 -13.41
N TRP A 16 8.92 -0.87 -12.42
CA TRP A 16 9.20 -1.52 -11.15
C TRP A 16 9.22 -3.00 -11.48
N VAL A 17 10.42 -3.50 -11.81
CA VAL A 17 10.64 -4.92 -12.00
C VAL A 17 10.50 -5.52 -10.62
N ASP A 18 9.47 -6.32 -10.41
CA ASP A 18 9.31 -7.09 -9.18
C ASP A 18 10.57 -7.95 -9.03
N PRO A 19 11.44 -7.70 -8.02
CA PRO A 19 12.70 -8.42 -7.87
C PRO A 19 12.51 -9.94 -7.73
N LEU A 20 11.28 -10.40 -7.48
CA LEU A 20 10.94 -11.80 -7.29
C LEU A 20 10.63 -12.55 -8.60
N GLU A 21 10.38 -11.84 -9.70
CA GLU A 21 9.98 -12.41 -11.02
C GLU A 21 11.18 -12.76 -11.92
N THR A 22 12.42 -12.44 -11.53
CA THR A 22 13.62 -12.84 -12.29
C THR A 22 13.99 -14.28 -11.93
N ASP A 23 14.20 -15.15 -12.94
CA ASP A 23 14.48 -16.57 -12.76
C ASP A 23 15.90 -16.76 -12.20
N LEU A 24 15.98 -16.85 -10.87
CA LEU A 24 17.17 -16.67 -10.05
C LEU A 24 17.11 -17.59 -8.82
N SER A 25 16.71 -18.86 -8.96
CA SER A 25 16.43 -19.72 -7.79
C SER A 25 17.58 -19.80 -6.78
N HIS A 26 18.84 -19.77 -7.24
CA HIS A 26 20.02 -19.80 -6.37
C HIS A 26 20.37 -18.42 -5.78
N ASP A 27 20.05 -17.34 -6.47
CA ASP A 27 20.31 -15.96 -6.03
C ASP A 27 19.20 -15.47 -5.08
N LYS A 28 18.00 -16.08 -5.15
CA LYS A 28 16.91 -15.87 -4.18
C LYS A 28 17.29 -16.25 -2.76
N ASP A 29 18.03 -17.36 -2.57
CA ASP A 29 18.48 -17.79 -1.24
C ASP A 29 19.51 -16.81 -0.65
N VAL A 30 20.46 -16.33 -1.47
CA VAL A 30 21.46 -15.34 -1.07
C VAL A 30 20.81 -13.99 -0.74
N VAL A 31 19.87 -13.55 -1.57
CA VAL A 31 19.09 -12.32 -1.34
C VAL A 31 18.25 -12.45 -0.06
N MET A 32 17.65 -13.62 0.20
CA MET A 32 16.88 -13.87 1.43
C MET A 32 17.78 -13.79 2.67
N GLU A 33 18.95 -14.42 2.65
CA GLU A 33 19.92 -14.32 3.76
C GLU A 33 20.30 -12.87 4.05
N GLN A 34 20.59 -12.10 2.99
CA GLN A 34 20.95 -10.70 3.14
C GLN A 34 19.78 -9.83 3.64
N ILE A 35 18.54 -10.14 3.26
CA ILE A 35 17.34 -9.51 3.82
C ILE A 35 17.21 -9.83 5.31
N LEU A 36 17.39 -11.09 5.70
CA LEU A 36 17.28 -11.53 7.10
C LEU A 36 18.36 -10.90 7.99
N GLU A 37 19.58 -10.76 7.48
CA GLU A 37 20.67 -10.05 8.15
C GLU A 37 20.33 -8.56 8.32
N ASN A 38 19.91 -7.91 7.24
CA ASN A 38 19.59 -6.48 7.25
C ASN A 38 18.38 -6.12 8.12
N ILE A 39 17.39 -7.01 8.24
CA ILE A 39 16.23 -6.84 9.15
C ILE A 39 16.69 -6.66 10.60
N GLN A 40 17.81 -7.27 10.99
CA GLN A 40 18.30 -7.24 12.38
C GLN A 40 19.32 -6.14 12.61
N SER A 41 20.17 -5.86 11.62
CA SER A 41 21.34 -4.99 11.76
C SER A 41 21.09 -3.53 11.38
N THR A 42 20.10 -3.25 10.53
CA THR A 42 19.86 -1.88 10.03
C THR A 42 18.72 -1.17 10.78
N PRO A 43 18.77 0.16 10.95
CA PRO A 43 17.67 0.92 11.54
C PRO A 43 16.35 0.75 10.77
N LEU A 44 16.41 0.70 9.44
CA LEU A 44 15.23 0.45 8.59
C LEU A 44 14.67 -0.97 8.82
N GLY A 45 15.55 -1.97 8.91
CA GLY A 45 15.18 -3.35 9.23
C GLY A 45 14.45 -3.49 10.56
N GLN A 46 14.92 -2.79 11.59
CA GLN A 46 14.28 -2.77 12.92
C GLN A 46 12.89 -2.13 12.87
N VAL A 47 12.71 -1.09 12.07
CA VAL A 47 11.39 -0.47 11.84
C VAL A 47 10.47 -1.42 11.08
N LEU A 48 10.95 -2.06 10.00
CA LEU A 48 10.16 -3.04 9.24
C LEU A 48 9.75 -4.24 10.10
N LYS A 49 10.64 -4.73 10.96
CA LYS A 49 10.34 -5.77 11.96
C LYS A 49 9.25 -5.30 12.93
N SER A 50 9.35 -4.06 13.41
CA SER A 50 8.35 -3.48 14.31
C SER A 50 6.99 -3.35 13.63
N ILE A 51 6.95 -2.94 12.36
CA ILE A 51 5.72 -2.86 11.53
C ILE A 51 5.11 -4.24 11.32
N ALA A 52 5.93 -5.26 11.02
CA ALA A 52 5.47 -6.64 10.83
C ALA A 52 4.88 -7.25 12.11
N CYS A 53 5.33 -6.79 13.28
CA CYS A 53 4.77 -7.19 14.58
C CYS A 53 3.53 -6.40 14.99
N LEU A 54 3.15 -5.33 14.26
CA LEU A 54 1.91 -4.62 14.57
C LEU A 54 0.73 -5.55 14.34
N PRO A 55 -0.25 -5.58 15.27
CA PRO A 55 -1.45 -6.38 15.08
C PRO A 55 -2.11 -5.97 13.76
N GLU A 56 -2.71 -6.93 13.04
CA GLU A 56 -3.54 -6.61 11.89
C GLU A 56 -4.77 -5.81 12.34
N VAL A 57 -4.59 -4.49 12.46
CA VAL A 57 -5.63 -3.54 12.86
C VAL A 57 -6.85 -3.69 11.96
N ARG A 58 -6.64 -4.11 10.69
CA ARG A 58 -7.70 -4.35 9.71
C ARG A 58 -8.69 -5.41 10.18
N GLN A 59 -8.24 -6.58 10.64
CA GLN A 59 -9.17 -7.66 11.00
C GLN A 59 -10.01 -7.28 12.22
N GLN A 60 -9.37 -6.79 13.28
CA GLN A 60 -10.08 -6.39 14.50
C GLN A 60 -11.04 -5.23 14.26
N LYS A 61 -10.62 -4.22 13.49
CA LYS A 61 -11.48 -3.08 13.12
C LYS A 61 -12.67 -3.55 12.29
N VAL A 62 -12.46 -4.41 11.30
CA VAL A 62 -13.54 -4.95 10.46
C VAL A 62 -14.54 -5.76 11.28
N LEU A 63 -14.07 -6.67 12.15
CA LEU A 63 -14.95 -7.48 12.99
C LEU A 63 -15.78 -6.62 13.95
N ARG A 64 -15.15 -5.62 14.58
CA ARG A 64 -15.84 -4.66 15.44
C ARG A 64 -16.92 -3.89 14.68
N LEU A 65 -16.59 -3.37 13.50
CA LEU A 65 -17.52 -2.60 12.68
C LEU A 65 -18.68 -3.48 12.20
N ARG A 66 -18.40 -4.70 11.71
CA ARG A 66 -19.45 -5.66 11.33
C ARG A 66 -20.42 -5.92 12.47
N ARG A 67 -19.89 -6.15 13.68
CA ARG A 67 -20.72 -6.33 14.87
C ARG A 67 -21.58 -5.09 15.16
N GLN A 68 -21.00 -3.89 15.10
CA GLN A 68 -21.76 -2.64 15.33
C GLN A 68 -22.86 -2.43 14.29
N ILE A 69 -22.61 -2.76 13.02
CA ILE A 69 -23.60 -2.70 11.94
C ILE A 69 -24.73 -3.70 12.21
N THR A 70 -24.40 -4.95 12.53
CA THR A 70 -25.40 -5.98 12.85
C THR A 70 -26.23 -5.63 14.08
N GLU A 71 -25.62 -5.01 15.10
CA GLU A 71 -26.31 -4.58 16.31
C GLU A 71 -27.09 -3.25 16.13
N GLY A 72 -27.03 -2.62 14.95
CA GLY A 72 -27.67 -1.32 14.69
C GLY A 72 -27.07 -0.15 15.49
N LYS A 73 -25.87 -0.32 16.05
CA LYS A 73 -25.14 0.68 16.83
C LYS A 73 -24.10 1.43 16.02
N TYR A 74 -23.99 1.12 14.74
CA TYR A 74 -23.13 1.83 13.82
C TYR A 74 -23.87 3.06 13.32
N ASP A 75 -23.39 4.25 13.67
CA ASP A 75 -23.96 5.49 13.15
C ASP A 75 -23.54 5.66 11.68
N VAL A 76 -24.50 5.38 10.80
CA VAL A 76 -24.33 5.50 9.35
C VAL A 76 -24.40 6.97 8.94
N THR A 77 -25.12 7.81 9.68
CA THR A 77 -25.52 9.17 9.28
C THR A 77 -24.33 10.12 9.31
N GLU A 78 -23.65 10.23 10.46
CA GLU A 78 -22.44 11.04 10.64
C GLU A 78 -21.31 10.58 9.71
N ARG A 79 -21.20 9.27 9.51
CA ARG A 79 -20.20 8.66 8.60
C ARG A 79 -20.48 8.93 7.13
N LEU A 80 -21.75 9.12 6.74
CA LEU A 80 -22.14 9.39 5.36
C LEU A 80 -21.75 10.81 4.95
N GLU A 81 -21.92 11.76 5.86
CA GLU A 81 -21.51 13.16 5.69
C GLU A 81 -20.00 13.25 5.47
N ASP A 82 -19.21 12.61 6.35
CA ASP A 82 -17.75 12.51 6.21
C ASP A 82 -17.30 11.91 4.87
N VAL A 83 -18.02 10.90 4.37
CA VAL A 83 -17.69 10.24 3.10
C VAL A 83 -18.07 11.12 1.93
N LEU A 84 -19.21 11.81 2.00
CA LEU A 84 -19.66 12.73 0.97
C LEU A 84 -18.65 13.87 0.80
N ASP A 85 -18.19 14.46 1.89
CA ASP A 85 -17.19 15.54 1.86
C ASP A 85 -15.89 15.10 1.18
N ARG A 86 -15.38 13.91 1.51
CA ARG A 86 -14.17 13.35 0.87
C ARG A 86 -14.37 13.07 -0.62
N VAL A 87 -15.53 12.53 -0.99
CA VAL A 87 -15.85 12.27 -2.41
C VAL A 87 -15.94 13.59 -3.18
N LEU A 88 -16.52 14.64 -2.58
CA LEU A 88 -16.58 15.96 -3.19
C LEU A 88 -15.18 16.59 -3.33
N GLU A 89 -14.32 16.46 -2.31
CA GLU A 89 -12.90 16.87 -2.39
C GLU A 89 -12.18 16.14 -3.54
N ASP A 90 -12.30 14.82 -3.63
CA ASP A 90 -11.66 14.01 -4.68
C ASP A 90 -12.14 14.35 -6.10
N LEU A 91 -13.38 14.82 -6.25
CA LEU A 91 -13.96 15.19 -7.56
C LEU A 91 -13.62 16.62 -8.00
N ILE A 92 -13.25 17.48 -7.05
CA ILE A 92 -12.97 18.91 -7.29
C ILE A 92 -11.45 19.18 -7.34
N ALA A 93 -10.62 18.28 -6.81
CA ALA A 93 -9.16 18.30 -6.89
C ALA A 93 -8.61 18.00 -8.30
#